data_AF-A0A9E5PV42-F1
#
_entry.id   AF-A0A9E5PV42-F1
#
_cell.length_a   1.000
_cell.length_b   1.000
_cell.length_c   1.000
_cell.angle_alpha   90.00
_cell.angle_beta   90.00
_cell.angle_gamma   90.00
#
_symmetry.space_group_name_H-M   'P 1'
#
loop_
_entity.id
_entity.type
_entity.pdbx_description
1 polymer ?
#
loop_
_entity_poly.entity_id
_entity_poly.type
_entity_poly.pdbx_seq_one_letter_code
_entity_poly.pdbx_strand_id
1 'polypeptide(L)'
;MNRHRHRVVLKPARGLACSVQWAVALAVSSPLTSPQAWAQIVADPSAPGNQRPTVLTAPNGVPLVNITTPSAAGVSRNTYRQFDVGTPGAILNNSRTATQTQLGGGVAGNPWLATGPARVIVNEVNS
;
A
#
# COMPACT_ATOMS: atom_id res chain seq x y z
N MET A 1 0.43 -91.62 -22.96
CA MET A 1 -0.45 -90.96 -21.96
C MET A 1 0.41 -90.45 -20.82
N ASN A 2 0.20 -89.17 -20.44
CA ASN A 2 0.37 -88.53 -19.13
C ASN A 2 1.44 -89.03 -18.16
N ARG A 3 2.19 -88.22 -17.40
CA ARG A 3 2.36 -86.79 -17.06
C ARG A 3 3.50 -86.86 -16.01
N HIS A 4 4.36 -85.86 -15.77
CA HIS A 4 4.12 -84.79 -14.79
C HIS A 4 5.47 -84.11 -14.54
N ARG A 5 5.43 -82.78 -14.44
CA ARG A 5 6.56 -81.89 -14.20
C ARG A 5 7.03 -81.98 -12.74
N HIS A 6 8.33 -81.84 -12.52
CA HIS A 6 8.84 -81.21 -11.29
C HIS A 6 9.88 -80.14 -11.68
N ARG A 7 9.42 -78.88 -11.75
CA ARG A 7 10.28 -77.70 -11.81
C ARG A 7 10.78 -77.45 -10.39
N VAL A 8 12.09 -77.59 -10.17
CA VAL A 8 12.73 -77.15 -8.93
C VAL A 8 12.82 -75.62 -8.97
N VAL A 9 12.19 -74.98 -7.99
CA VAL A 9 12.22 -73.53 -7.80
C VAL A 9 13.42 -73.21 -6.91
N LEU A 10 14.48 -72.63 -7.48
CA LEU A 10 15.55 -71.99 -6.70
C LEU A 10 15.24 -70.49 -6.56
N LYS A 11 15.02 -70.04 -5.33
CA LYS A 11 15.01 -68.62 -4.97
C LYS A 11 16.40 -68.21 -4.50
N PRO A 12 17.09 -67.26 -5.14
CA PRO A 12 18.24 -66.61 -4.53
C PRO A 12 17.81 -65.40 -3.67
N ALA A 13 18.65 -65.13 -2.69
CA ALA A 13 18.38 -64.40 -1.47
C ALA A 13 18.43 -62.87 -1.60
N ARG A 14 17.91 -62.24 -0.56
CA ARG A 14 17.87 -60.79 -0.30
C ARG A 14 19.27 -60.16 -0.37
N GLY A 15 19.43 -59.16 -1.24
CA GLY A 15 20.48 -58.16 -1.13
C GLY A 15 19.90 -56.88 -0.52
N LEU A 16 20.24 -56.59 0.74
CA LEU A 16 20.03 -55.27 1.35
C LEU A 16 21.03 -54.30 0.73
N ALA A 17 20.57 -53.42 -0.15
CA ALA A 17 21.34 -52.24 -0.55
C ALA A 17 20.98 -51.08 0.40
N CYS A 18 21.88 -50.79 1.32
CA CYS A 18 21.85 -49.56 2.12
C CYS A 18 22.39 -48.42 1.24
N SER A 19 21.50 -47.67 0.60
CA SER A 19 21.85 -46.46 -0.12
C SER A 19 21.88 -45.28 0.87
N VAL A 20 23.08 -44.81 1.21
CA VAL A 20 23.29 -43.58 1.99
C VAL A 20 22.87 -42.40 1.10
N GLN A 21 21.68 -41.88 1.37
CA GLN A 21 21.12 -40.73 0.66
C GLN A 21 21.67 -39.47 1.32
N TRP A 22 22.62 -38.80 0.67
CA TRP A 22 23.07 -37.47 1.07
C TRP A 22 21.92 -36.49 0.86
N ALA A 23 21.20 -36.17 1.93
CA ALA A 23 20.23 -35.11 1.93
C ALA A 23 20.96 -33.76 1.82
N VAL A 24 21.07 -33.22 0.61
CA VAL A 24 21.44 -31.82 0.41
C VAL A 24 20.24 -30.97 0.83
N ALA A 25 20.25 -30.50 2.08
CA ALA A 25 19.29 -29.51 2.54
C ALA A 25 19.63 -28.16 1.88
N LEU A 26 18.90 -27.81 0.81
CA LEU A 26 18.89 -26.45 0.26
C LEU A 26 18.22 -25.53 1.28
N ALA A 27 19.02 -24.85 2.10
CA ALA A 27 18.55 -23.76 2.93
C ALA A 27 18.10 -22.63 2.00
N VAL A 28 16.79 -22.50 1.79
CA VAL A 28 16.20 -21.37 1.07
C VAL A 28 16.33 -20.15 1.98
N SER A 29 17.38 -19.36 1.76
CA SER A 29 17.56 -18.06 2.39
C SER A 29 16.53 -17.10 1.78
N SER A 30 15.35 -17.03 2.37
CA SER A 30 14.37 -15.98 2.05
C SER A 30 15.01 -14.63 2.38
N PRO A 31 15.24 -13.73 1.41
CA PRO A 31 15.71 -12.39 1.73
C PRO A 31 14.61 -11.70 2.54
N LEU A 32 14.97 -11.20 3.72
CA LEU A 32 14.13 -10.27 4.47
C LEU A 32 14.07 -8.98 3.67
N THR A 33 13.13 -8.88 2.73
CA THR A 33 12.87 -7.62 2.04
C THR A 33 12.14 -6.72 3.01
N SER A 34 12.84 -5.71 3.52
CA SER A 34 12.22 -4.60 4.23
C SER A 34 11.10 -4.00 3.36
N PRO A 35 9.92 -3.67 3.92
CA PRO A 35 8.90 -2.99 3.15
C PRO A 35 9.45 -1.63 2.70
N GLN A 36 9.60 -1.46 1.39
CA GLN A 36 9.89 -0.16 0.80
C GLN A 36 8.71 0.76 1.14
N ALA A 37 8.94 1.80 1.95
CA ALA A 37 7.93 2.80 2.24
C ALA A 37 7.80 3.74 1.04
N TRP A 38 6.63 3.73 0.40
CA TRP A 38 6.29 4.67 -0.67
C TRP A 38 5.77 5.97 -0.06
N ALA A 39 6.05 7.11 -0.71
CA ALA A 39 5.48 8.39 -0.28
C ALA A 39 3.95 8.33 -0.38
N GLN A 40 3.27 8.60 0.73
CA GLN A 40 1.81 8.56 0.83
C GLN A 40 1.29 9.70 1.72
N ILE A 41 0.06 10.13 1.43
CA ILE A 41 -0.69 11.06 2.27
C ILE A 41 -1.91 10.32 2.79
N VAL A 42 -1.97 10.12 4.11
CA VAL A 42 -3.00 9.33 4.77
C VAL A 42 -3.65 10.19 5.84
N ALA A 43 -4.91 10.57 5.62
CA ALA A 43 -5.72 11.26 6.61
C ALA A 43 -5.88 10.39 7.86
N ASP A 44 -5.89 11.02 9.04
CA ASP A 44 -6.12 10.28 10.28
C ASP A 44 -7.61 9.91 10.43
N PRO A 45 -7.97 8.61 10.40
CA PRO A 45 -9.36 8.20 10.53
C PRO A 45 -9.94 8.50 11.93
N SER A 46 -9.08 8.63 12.94
CA SER A 46 -9.44 8.90 14.34
C SER A 46 -9.53 10.39 14.68
N ALA A 47 -9.08 11.28 13.79
CA ALA A 47 -9.22 12.71 13.97
C ALA A 47 -10.70 13.15 13.98
N PRO A 48 -11.03 14.27 14.66
CA PRO A 48 -12.34 14.89 14.56
C PRO A 48 -12.77 15.09 13.11
N GLY A 49 -14.05 14.91 12.79
CA GLY A 49 -14.53 14.98 11.40
C GLY A 49 -14.23 16.30 10.69
N ASN A 50 -14.21 17.41 11.43
CA ASN A 50 -13.83 18.74 10.92
C ASN A 50 -12.31 18.96 10.78
N GLN A 51 -11.49 17.97 11.14
CA GLN A 51 -10.04 17.97 10.98
C GLN A 51 -9.55 16.85 10.05
N ARG A 52 -10.45 16.00 9.56
CA ARG A 52 -10.11 14.89 8.66
C ARG A 52 -10.24 15.31 7.19
N PRO A 53 -9.13 15.59 6.49
CA PRO A 53 -9.18 15.99 5.09
C PRO A 53 -9.61 14.83 4.20
N THR A 54 -10.08 15.14 2.98
CA THR A 54 -10.33 14.12 1.95
C THR A 54 -9.11 14.03 1.04
N VAL A 55 -8.47 12.87 0.99
CA VAL A 55 -7.36 12.59 0.07
C VAL A 55 -7.91 11.89 -1.17
N LEU A 56 -7.53 12.40 -2.32
CA LEU A 56 -7.92 12.00 -3.65
C LEU A 56 -6.67 11.94 -4.54
N THR A 57 -6.88 11.60 -5.81
CA THR A 57 -5.85 11.62 -6.84
C THR A 57 -6.30 12.53 -7.97
N ALA A 58 -5.45 13.45 -8.39
CA ALA A 58 -5.69 14.27 -9.58
C ALA A 58 -5.66 13.39 -10.85
N PRO A 59 -6.20 13.86 -12.00
CA PRO A 59 -6.27 13.06 -13.22
C PRO A 59 -4.94 12.46 -13.70
N ASN A 60 -3.82 13.10 -13.38
CA ASN A 60 -2.47 12.67 -13.76
C ASN A 60 -1.72 11.89 -12.65
N GLY A 61 -2.40 11.50 -11.56
CA GLY A 61 -1.82 10.70 -10.49
C GLY A 61 -1.25 11.48 -9.31
N VAL A 62 -1.17 12.81 -9.36
CA VAL A 62 -0.66 13.62 -8.23
C VAL A 62 -1.65 13.55 -7.05
N PRO A 63 -1.19 13.26 -5.82
CA PRO A 63 -2.03 13.31 -4.63
C PRO A 63 -2.71 14.68 -4.48
N LEU A 64 -4.01 14.66 -4.22
CA LEU A 64 -4.83 15.85 -4.03
C LEU A 64 -5.54 15.78 -2.69
N VAL A 65 -5.43 16.84 -1.90
CA VAL A 65 -6.08 16.96 -0.60
C VAL A 65 -7.11 18.06 -0.68
N ASN A 66 -8.38 17.70 -0.54
CA ASN A 66 -9.41 18.67 -0.19
C ASN A 66 -9.28 18.98 1.30
N ILE A 67 -8.77 20.17 1.62
CA ILE A 67 -8.62 20.64 3.00
C ILE A 67 -9.99 20.81 3.65
N THR A 68 -10.04 20.72 4.98
CA THR A 68 -11.27 20.89 5.76
C THR A 68 -11.74 22.34 5.78
N THR A 69 -13.01 22.55 6.12
CA THR A 69 -13.61 23.88 6.27
C THR A 69 -12.79 24.75 7.22
N PRO A 70 -12.39 25.97 6.82
CA PRO A 70 -11.65 26.86 7.70
C PRO A 70 -12.48 27.30 8.91
N SER A 71 -11.81 27.51 10.05
CA SER A 71 -12.38 28.17 11.22
C SER A 71 -12.76 29.63 10.91
N ALA A 72 -13.45 30.30 11.84
CA ALA A 72 -13.78 31.73 11.72
C ALA A 72 -12.55 32.64 11.56
N ALA A 73 -11.38 32.22 12.06
CA ALA A 73 -10.11 32.93 11.87
C ALA A 73 -9.45 32.66 10.50
N GLY A 74 -10.04 31.77 9.70
CA GLY A 74 -9.55 31.33 8.40
C GLY A 74 -8.53 30.20 8.45
N VAL A 75 -8.47 29.42 9.54
CA VAL A 75 -7.51 28.30 9.69
C VAL A 75 -8.20 26.99 9.35
N SER A 76 -7.72 26.29 8.32
CA SER A 76 -8.07 24.89 8.05
C SER A 76 -7.05 23.98 8.73
N ARG A 77 -7.50 23.12 9.65
CA ARG A 77 -6.65 22.14 10.34
C ARG A 77 -6.93 20.76 9.76
N ASN A 78 -5.88 20.09 9.31
CA ASN A 78 -5.94 18.83 8.59
C ASN A 78 -4.99 17.86 9.28
N THR A 79 -5.52 16.75 9.81
CA THR A 79 -4.77 15.80 10.62
C THR A 79 -4.51 14.52 9.83
N TYR A 80 -3.28 14.04 9.90
CA TYR A 80 -2.76 12.93 9.11
C TYR A 80 -2.04 11.92 9.99
N ARG A 81 -2.09 10.67 9.58
CA ARG A 81 -1.18 9.63 10.08
C ARG A 81 0.16 9.64 9.35
N GLN A 82 0.16 10.09 8.10
CA GLN A 82 1.35 10.15 7.26
C GLN A 82 1.16 11.26 6.23
N PHE A 83 2.21 12.05 6.02
CA PHE A 83 2.20 13.12 5.03
C PHE A 83 3.57 13.16 4.34
N ASP A 84 3.79 12.24 3.41
CA ASP A 84 4.99 12.24 2.56
C ASP A 84 4.67 12.78 1.18
N VAL A 85 5.49 13.72 0.72
CA VAL A 85 5.38 14.30 -0.62
C VAL A 85 6.46 13.70 -1.49
N GLY A 86 6.06 12.82 -2.42
CA GLY A 86 6.95 12.25 -3.41
C GLY A 86 7.33 13.25 -4.51
N THR A 87 8.18 12.82 -5.44
CA THR A 87 8.62 13.62 -6.60
C THR A 87 7.50 14.28 -7.41
N PRO A 88 6.32 13.65 -7.63
CA PRO A 88 5.20 14.30 -8.33
C PRO A 88 4.58 15.48 -7.58
N GLY A 89 4.95 15.69 -6.31
CA GLY A 89 4.39 16.72 -5.43
C GLY A 89 3.03 16.32 -4.86
N ALA A 90 2.32 17.31 -4.30
CA ALA A 90 0.98 17.18 -3.76
C ALA A 90 0.20 18.48 -3.94
N ILE A 91 -1.12 18.38 -4.07
CA ILE A 91 -2.02 19.52 -4.26
C ILE A 91 -2.87 19.70 -3.01
N LEU A 92 -2.78 20.87 -2.36
CA LEU A 92 -3.73 21.27 -1.33
C LEU A 92 -4.83 22.13 -1.98
N ASN A 93 -6.02 21.55 -2.15
CA ASN A 93 -7.11 22.20 -2.85
C ASN A 93 -7.82 23.23 -1.96
N ASN A 94 -7.38 24.47 -2.06
CA ASN A 94 -7.95 25.64 -1.40
C ASN A 94 -8.89 26.46 -2.32
N SER A 95 -9.38 25.87 -3.42
CA SER A 95 -10.24 26.57 -4.39
C SER A 95 -11.72 26.23 -4.19
N ARG A 96 -12.60 27.23 -4.35
CA ARG A 96 -14.06 27.04 -4.32
C ARG A 96 -14.63 26.62 -5.67
N THR A 97 -13.87 26.76 -6.74
CA THR A 97 -14.30 26.52 -8.12
C THR A 97 -13.29 25.62 -8.82
N ALA A 98 -13.70 25.01 -9.94
CA ALA A 98 -12.75 24.29 -10.77
C ALA A 98 -11.59 25.20 -11.19
N THR A 99 -10.35 24.71 -11.09
CA THR A 99 -9.14 25.51 -11.27
C THR A 99 -8.06 24.66 -11.95
N GLN A 100 -7.30 25.29 -12.86
CA GLN A 100 -6.10 24.67 -13.43
C GLN A 100 -4.95 24.74 -12.42
N THR A 101 -4.47 23.58 -11.97
CA THR A 101 -3.33 23.48 -11.05
C THR A 101 -2.03 23.25 -11.80
N GLN A 102 -0.91 23.64 -11.19
CA GLN A 102 0.42 23.45 -11.79
C GLN A 102 0.82 21.98 -11.86
N LEU A 103 0.48 21.20 -10.83
CA LEU A 103 0.92 19.81 -10.71
C LEU A 103 -0.09 18.80 -11.25
N GLY A 104 -1.40 19.07 -11.17
CA GLY A 104 -2.46 18.07 -11.39
C GLY A 104 -3.36 18.32 -12.60
N GLY A 105 -3.10 19.39 -13.35
CA GLY A 105 -4.01 19.85 -14.39
C GLY A 105 -5.32 20.38 -13.81
N GLY A 106 -6.44 20.14 -14.51
CA GLY A 106 -7.76 20.61 -14.11
C GLY A 106 -8.27 19.86 -12.87
N VAL A 107 -8.58 20.61 -11.81
CA VAL A 107 -9.06 20.11 -10.52
C VAL A 107 -10.40 20.75 -10.20
N ALA A 108 -11.36 19.95 -9.72
CA ALA A 108 -12.65 20.44 -9.26
C ALA A 108 -12.53 21.30 -7.97
N GLY A 109 -13.50 22.18 -7.74
CA GLY A 109 -13.55 22.96 -6.50
C GLY A 109 -13.67 22.06 -5.26
N ASN A 110 -13.08 22.48 -4.16
CA ASN A 110 -13.19 21.79 -2.88
C ASN A 110 -14.58 22.03 -2.25
N PRO A 111 -15.41 20.99 -2.08
CA PRO A 111 -16.77 21.13 -1.54
C PRO A 111 -16.79 21.60 -0.08
N TRP A 112 -15.68 21.51 0.66
CA TRP A 112 -15.59 21.90 2.07
C TRP A 112 -15.43 23.42 2.28
N LEU A 113 -15.28 24.21 1.22
CA LEU A 113 -14.97 25.65 1.29
C LEU A 113 -16.20 26.53 1.02
N ALA A 114 -17.38 26.06 1.43
CA ALA A 114 -18.62 26.83 1.31
C ALA A 114 -18.53 28.20 2.02
N THR A 115 -17.83 28.25 3.15
CA THR A 115 -17.62 29.47 3.96
C THR A 115 -16.49 30.38 3.45
N GLY A 116 -15.73 29.94 2.44
CA GLY A 116 -14.56 30.66 1.94
C GLY A 116 -13.28 29.79 1.93
N PRO A 117 -12.23 30.26 1.23
CA PRO A 117 -10.93 29.59 1.27
C PRO A 117 -10.24 29.78 2.63
N ALA A 118 -9.34 28.87 2.96
CA ALA A 118 -8.46 29.00 4.11
C ALA A 118 -7.46 30.14 3.91
N ARG A 119 -7.23 30.94 4.96
CA ARG A 119 -6.11 31.87 5.06
C ARG A 119 -4.82 31.17 5.48
N VAL A 120 -4.95 30.17 6.35
CA VAL A 120 -3.86 29.33 6.84
C VAL A 120 -4.29 27.87 6.74
N ILE A 121 -3.41 27.03 6.23
CA ILE A 121 -3.60 25.58 6.17
C ILE A 121 -2.59 24.95 7.10
N VAL A 122 -3.07 24.26 8.13
CA VAL A 122 -2.25 23.48 9.05
C VAL A 122 -2.39 22.02 8.65
N ASN A 123 -1.26 21.40 8.31
CA ASN A 123 -1.15 19.95 8.14
C ASN A 123 -0.41 19.40 9.35
N GLU A 124 -1.10 18.61 10.16
CA GLU A 124 -0.58 18.05 11.41
C GLU A 124 -0.46 16.54 11.28
N VAL A 125 0.73 16.00 11.57
CA VAL A 125 0.97 14.56 11.62
C VAL A 125 1.03 14.14 13.08
N ASN A 126 0.25 13.13 13.47
CA ASN A 126 0.11 12.72 14.88
C ASN A 126 0.41 11.23 15.14
N SER A 127 0.98 10.49 14.16
CA SER A 127 1.31 9.07 14.32
C SER A 127 2.61 8.66 13.65
#